data_AF-A0A8H6Z4G2-F1
#
_entry.id   AF-A0A8H6Z4G2-F1
#
_cell.length_a   1.000
_cell.length_b   1.000
_cell.length_c   1.000
_cell.angle_alpha   90.00
_cell.angle_beta   90.00
_cell.angle_gamma   90.00
#
_symmetry.space_group_name_H-M   'P 1'
#
loop_
_entity.id
_entity.type
_entity.pdbx_description
1 polymer ?
#
loop_
_entity_poly.entity_id
_entity_poly.type
_entity_poly.pdbx_seq_one_letter_code
_entity_poly.pdbx_strand_id
1 'polypeptide(L)'
;MAGGCMTVDEHWVTPNSVWTGGLWWGHNKLLKRKPLMAGWGDKKATEWKPAHELIQISLPAHIVYGFRIHCGTESLEEWAKTATAAEFESVARKVFDGLFSTGVVEELRKRVRDITLENTILYNRDAPFYIEFTHAIKKGNIGRVLNVLSIWMVMMRSPKTMPRYADAIFEMLVRIKNFPPKLHELYLANWLVNLTGRLYGFKPVDLLQEHSNFWAKIIYAAKGTDKSWKWLSMITVCIFTLREAMRTVQTAFKIPAYGEKHKTPPIDDEIALINIAKALEDNSIQSYVEGRPANDHVVPVLDLIKEGAVYASSRKAFHWFTRDTRRPEKRGFDRADDASNEEEEEKADDGDEEEHYDPTEEDLRVDDEEFLIEPAELLTAATELVDSELIDSDEEIEDE
;
A
#
# COMPACT_ATOMS: atom_id res chain seq x y z
N MET A 1 -2.26 0.45 -2.01
CA MET A 1 -2.13 1.74 -1.30
C MET A 1 -3.27 1.97 -0.29
N ALA A 2 -4.54 1.98 -0.71
CA ALA A 2 -5.70 2.28 0.13
C ALA A 2 -5.77 1.61 1.52
N GLY A 3 -5.53 0.29 1.61
CA GLY A 3 -5.57 -0.41 2.91
C GLY A 3 -4.47 0.02 3.89
N GLY A 4 -3.30 0.43 3.39
CA GLY A 4 -2.22 0.97 4.22
C GLY A 4 -2.58 2.35 4.77
N CYS A 5 -3.09 3.22 3.90
CA CYS A 5 -3.59 4.54 4.30
C CYS A 5 -4.72 4.43 5.32
N MET A 6 -5.69 3.52 5.12
CA MET A 6 -6.77 3.28 6.11
C MET A 6 -6.21 2.93 7.49
N THR A 7 -5.25 1.99 7.57
CA THR A 7 -4.62 1.63 8.84
C THR A 7 -3.82 2.80 9.43
N VAL A 8 -3.10 3.56 8.60
CA VAL A 8 -2.28 4.68 9.07
C VAL A 8 -3.15 5.83 9.57
N ASP A 9 -4.15 6.24 8.80
CA ASP A 9 -5.04 7.38 9.10
C ASP A 9 -5.81 7.16 10.40
N GLU A 10 -6.34 5.96 10.60
CA GLU A 10 -7.11 5.64 11.80
C GLU A 10 -6.21 5.56 13.05
N HIS A 11 -5.00 5.03 12.91
CA HIS A 11 -4.06 4.78 14.02
C HIS A 11 -2.96 5.85 14.17
N TRP A 12 -3.04 6.96 13.44
CA TRP A 12 -2.02 8.01 13.43
C TRP A 12 -1.86 8.70 14.78
N VAL A 13 -3.00 9.14 15.34
CA VAL A 13 -3.12 9.98 16.54
C VAL A 13 -2.56 11.40 16.37
N THR A 14 -2.96 12.28 17.31
CA THR A 14 -2.71 13.71 17.29
C THR A 14 -1.22 14.06 17.34
N PRO A 15 -0.81 15.05 16.54
CA PRO A 15 0.49 15.67 16.69
C PRO A 15 0.77 16.16 18.12
N ASN A 16 1.97 15.87 18.58
CA ASN A 16 2.62 16.02 19.87
C ASN A 16 1.91 15.37 21.06
N SER A 17 1.12 14.31 20.82
CA SER A 17 0.51 13.54 21.92
C SER A 17 1.58 12.94 22.83
N VAL A 18 1.30 12.90 24.14
CA VAL A 18 2.14 12.23 25.15
C VAL A 18 2.10 10.70 24.98
N TRP A 19 1.18 10.18 24.17
CA TRP A 19 0.98 8.76 23.92
C TRP A 19 2.02 8.17 22.97
N THR A 20 2.82 7.24 23.48
CA THR A 20 3.88 6.53 22.74
C THR A 20 3.40 5.28 22.01
N GLY A 21 2.13 4.87 22.17
CA GLY A 21 1.56 3.69 21.50
C GLY A 21 1.10 3.92 20.06
N GLY A 22 1.18 5.16 19.56
CA GLY A 22 0.68 5.56 18.25
C GLY A 22 1.70 5.54 17.14
N LEU A 23 1.20 5.42 15.90
CA LEU A 23 2.03 5.50 14.70
C LEU A 23 2.78 6.84 14.60
N TRP A 24 2.15 7.96 14.97
CA TRP A 24 2.74 9.28 14.81
C TRP A 24 3.83 9.62 15.87
N TRP A 25 3.57 9.49 17.18
CA TRP A 25 4.54 9.91 18.21
C TRP A 25 5.49 8.80 18.66
N GLY A 26 5.00 7.56 18.75
CA GLY A 26 5.80 6.42 19.20
C GLY A 26 6.80 6.00 18.14
N HIS A 27 6.34 5.76 16.92
CA HIS A 27 7.16 5.11 15.91
C HIS A 27 7.89 6.13 15.03
N ASN A 28 7.19 7.08 14.41
CA ASN A 28 7.84 7.99 13.46
C ASN A 28 8.89 8.92 14.11
N LYS A 29 8.63 9.42 15.33
CA LYS A 29 9.58 10.25 16.08
C LYS A 29 10.78 9.47 16.62
N LEU A 30 10.59 8.27 17.16
CA LEU A 30 11.71 7.42 17.63
C LEU A 30 12.64 7.04 16.48
N LEU A 31 12.08 6.89 15.26
CA LEU A 31 12.84 6.64 14.05
C LEU A 31 13.52 7.90 13.47
N LYS A 32 13.36 9.08 14.09
CA LYS A 32 13.90 10.37 13.64
C LYS A 32 13.55 10.69 12.17
N ARG A 33 12.43 10.16 11.69
CA ARG A 33 11.94 10.39 10.32
C ARG A 33 11.32 11.77 10.21
N LYS A 34 11.24 12.31 8.99
CA LYS A 34 10.50 13.55 8.72
C LYS A 34 9.04 13.38 9.18
N PRO A 35 8.38 14.45 9.68
CA PRO A 35 6.97 14.38 10.03
C PRO A 35 6.15 13.94 8.82
N LEU A 36 5.55 12.77 8.94
CA LEU A 36 4.56 12.28 7.98
C LEU A 36 3.21 12.95 8.29
N MET A 37 2.39 13.15 7.27
CA MET A 37 1.01 13.60 7.44
C MET A 37 0.08 12.42 7.18
N ALA A 38 -0.87 12.20 8.08
CA ALA A 38 -1.98 11.28 7.87
C ALA A 38 -3.27 12.06 7.67
N GLY A 39 -4.10 11.55 6.76
CA GLY A 39 -5.34 12.19 6.36
C GLY A 39 -5.48 12.35 4.86
N TRP A 40 -6.75 12.47 4.47
CA TRP A 40 -7.21 12.55 3.09
C TRP A 40 -7.49 13.99 2.61
N GLY A 41 -7.31 14.99 3.48
CA GLY A 41 -7.71 16.36 3.20
C GLY A 41 -6.74 17.09 2.26
N ASP A 42 -7.21 17.34 1.05
CA ASP A 42 -6.90 18.34 -0.01
C ASP A 42 -5.50 18.95 -0.19
N LYS A 43 -4.47 18.62 0.60
CA LYS A 43 -3.13 19.19 0.36
C LYS A 43 -1.96 18.22 0.39
N LYS A 44 -2.00 17.07 1.09
CA LYS A 44 -1.01 15.97 0.95
C LYS A 44 -1.58 14.66 1.50
N ALA A 45 -1.87 13.70 0.62
CA ALA A 45 -2.18 12.33 1.03
C ALA A 45 -0.96 11.68 1.70
N THR A 46 -1.19 10.66 2.53
CA THR A 46 -0.10 9.89 3.14
C THR A 46 0.71 9.19 2.06
N GLU A 47 2.00 9.54 1.97
CA GLU A 47 2.98 8.88 1.10
C GLU A 47 3.01 7.38 1.39
N TRP A 48 2.92 6.56 0.34
CA TRP A 48 2.73 5.12 0.51
C TRP A 48 3.97 4.44 1.07
N LYS A 49 5.16 4.74 0.54
CA LYS A 49 6.40 4.07 0.94
C LYS A 49 6.77 4.32 2.41
N PRO A 50 6.77 5.56 2.92
CA PRO A 50 7.05 5.79 4.34
C PRO A 50 6.03 5.13 5.28
N ALA A 51 4.75 5.11 4.89
CA ALA A 51 3.70 4.43 5.65
C ALA A 51 3.86 2.90 5.62
N HIS A 52 4.20 2.34 4.45
CA HIS A 52 4.47 0.92 4.27
C HIS A 52 5.61 0.44 5.17
N GLU A 53 6.74 1.14 5.14
CA GLU A 53 7.88 0.86 6.00
C GLU A 53 7.54 0.99 7.49
N LEU A 54 6.79 2.03 7.87
CA LEU A 54 6.41 2.26 9.25
C LEU A 54 5.58 1.09 9.82
N ILE A 55 4.59 0.61 9.06
CA ILE A 55 3.78 -0.56 9.47
C ILE A 55 4.67 -1.81 9.57
N GLN A 56 5.61 -1.99 8.63
CA GLN A 56 6.54 -3.13 8.63
C GLN A 56 7.49 -3.15 9.82
N ILE A 57 7.82 -2.01 10.41
CA ILE A 57 8.68 -1.94 11.61
C ILE A 57 7.82 -1.98 12.88
N SER A 58 6.72 -1.23 12.91
CA SER A 58 5.88 -1.06 14.10
C SER A 58 5.16 -2.36 14.48
N LEU A 59 4.56 -3.07 13.53
CA LEU A 59 3.80 -4.28 13.86
C LEU A 59 4.70 -5.37 14.48
N PRO A 60 5.87 -5.71 13.93
CA PRO A 60 6.80 -6.63 14.58
C PRO A 60 7.23 -6.18 15.98
N ALA A 61 7.42 -4.88 16.22
CA ALA A 61 7.76 -4.38 17.55
C ALA A 61 6.63 -4.63 18.57
N HIS A 62 5.38 -4.46 18.16
CA HIS A 62 4.20 -4.81 18.97
C HIS A 62 4.11 -6.31 19.24
N ILE A 63 4.44 -7.15 18.24
CA ILE A 63 4.48 -8.61 18.41
C ILE A 63 5.58 -9.00 19.39
N VAL A 64 6.80 -8.48 19.24
CA VAL A 64 7.93 -8.75 20.13
C VAL A 64 7.60 -8.37 21.58
N TYR A 65 6.97 -7.21 21.79
CA TYR A 65 6.54 -6.81 23.12
C TYR A 65 5.44 -7.72 23.68
N GLY A 66 4.44 -8.11 22.87
CA GLY A 66 3.42 -9.07 23.27
C GLY A 66 4.02 -10.42 23.70
N PHE A 67 5.01 -10.93 22.95
CA PHE A 67 5.73 -12.14 23.33
C PHE A 67 6.48 -11.99 24.66
N ARG A 68 7.12 -10.83 24.93
CA ARG A 68 7.76 -10.56 26.24
C ARG A 68 6.77 -10.62 27.40
N ILE A 69 5.56 -10.12 27.22
CA ILE A 69 4.51 -10.17 28.25
C ILE A 69 4.08 -11.61 28.55
N HIS A 70 3.97 -12.45 27.52
CA HIS A 70 3.36 -13.77 27.62
C HIS A 70 4.35 -14.95 27.72
N CYS A 71 5.65 -14.75 27.47
CA CYS A 71 6.66 -15.80 27.54
C CYS A 71 7.01 -16.22 28.99
N GLY A 72 6.74 -15.36 29.98
CA GLY A 72 6.95 -15.66 31.40
C GLY A 72 8.42 -15.63 31.86
N THR A 73 9.33 -15.15 31.01
CA THR A 73 10.77 -15.01 31.27
C THR A 73 11.20 -13.56 31.08
N GLU A 74 12.20 -13.10 31.82
CA GLU A 74 12.69 -11.71 31.72
C GLU A 74 13.33 -11.38 30.35
N SER A 75 13.87 -12.38 29.65
CA SER A 75 14.46 -12.20 28.32
C SER A 75 13.79 -13.07 27.26
N LEU A 76 13.29 -12.43 26.20
CA LEU A 76 12.75 -13.13 25.03
C LEU A 76 13.84 -13.94 24.30
N GLU A 77 15.09 -13.49 24.33
CA GLU A 77 16.22 -14.15 23.67
C GLU A 77 16.60 -15.46 24.36
N GLU A 78 16.50 -15.51 25.69
CA GLU A 78 16.75 -16.72 26.47
C GLU A 78 15.62 -17.73 26.31
N TRP A 79 14.38 -17.25 26.28
CA TRP A 79 13.22 -18.06 25.95
C TRP A 79 13.32 -18.63 24.54
N ALA A 80 13.66 -17.82 23.54
CA ALA A 80 13.77 -18.27 22.15
C ALA A 80 14.81 -19.39 21.94
N LYS A 81 15.86 -19.45 22.77
CA LYS A 81 16.87 -20.53 22.74
C LYS A 81 16.37 -21.86 23.30
N THR A 82 15.37 -21.83 24.18
CA THR A 82 14.89 -23.01 24.92
C THR A 82 13.48 -23.43 24.52
N ALA A 83 12.73 -22.54 23.88
CA ALA A 83 11.34 -22.75 23.53
C ALA A 83 11.16 -23.86 22.49
N THR A 84 10.23 -24.75 22.77
CA THR A 84 9.74 -25.75 21.82
C THR A 84 8.69 -25.15 20.89
N ALA A 85 8.45 -25.79 19.73
CA ALA A 85 7.42 -25.34 18.79
C ALA A 85 6.01 -25.28 19.43
N ALA A 86 5.69 -26.21 20.33
CA ALA A 86 4.41 -26.23 21.04
C ALA A 86 4.28 -25.08 22.05
N GLU A 87 5.36 -24.74 22.76
CA GLU A 87 5.39 -23.57 23.65
C GLU A 87 5.28 -22.27 22.86
N PHE A 88 5.98 -22.17 21.73
CA PHE A 88 5.86 -21.03 20.83
C PHE A 88 4.42 -20.84 20.35
N GLU A 89 3.76 -21.90 19.89
CA GLU A 89 2.37 -21.82 19.44
C GLU A 89 1.42 -21.45 20.59
N SER A 90 1.65 -21.99 21.80
CA SER A 90 0.87 -21.64 23.00
C SER A 90 1.00 -20.16 23.36
N VAL A 91 2.23 -19.63 23.38
CA VAL A 91 2.48 -18.20 23.65
C VAL A 91 1.91 -17.34 22.54
N ALA A 92 2.10 -17.71 21.27
CA ALA A 92 1.55 -16.98 20.13
C ALA A 92 0.02 -16.88 20.19
N ARG A 93 -0.67 -17.96 20.57
CA ARG A 93 -2.12 -17.93 20.79
C ARG A 93 -2.51 -17.01 21.95
N LYS A 94 -1.78 -17.03 23.07
CA LYS A 94 -2.03 -16.09 24.18
C LYS A 94 -1.84 -14.63 23.76
N VAL A 95 -0.80 -14.34 23.00
CA VAL A 95 -0.55 -13.00 22.43
C VAL A 95 -1.71 -12.60 21.52
N PHE A 96 -2.13 -13.49 20.62
CA PHE A 96 -3.23 -13.22 19.70
C PHE A 96 -4.55 -12.97 20.44
N ASP A 97 -4.93 -13.90 21.33
CA ASP A 97 -6.17 -13.85 22.08
C ASP A 97 -6.21 -12.68 23.07
N GLY A 98 -5.04 -12.22 23.56
CA GLY A 98 -4.92 -11.12 24.53
C GLY A 98 -4.72 -9.74 23.92
N LEU A 99 -4.09 -9.63 22.74
CA LEU A 99 -3.61 -8.35 22.20
C LEU A 99 -4.02 -8.07 20.75
N PHE A 100 -4.58 -9.04 20.02
CA PHE A 100 -4.91 -8.93 18.58
C PHE A 100 -6.40 -9.24 18.28
N SER A 101 -7.23 -9.42 19.31
CA SER A 101 -8.63 -9.85 19.17
C SER A 101 -9.62 -8.76 19.59
N THR A 102 -10.69 -8.60 18.81
CA THR A 102 -11.81 -7.70 19.13
C THR A 102 -12.51 -8.09 20.44
N GLY A 103 -12.52 -9.37 20.80
CA GLY A 103 -13.17 -9.83 22.04
C GLY A 103 -12.55 -9.22 23.30
N VAL A 104 -11.25 -8.95 23.29
CA VAL A 104 -10.56 -8.30 24.41
C VAL A 104 -11.02 -6.85 24.56
N VAL A 105 -11.19 -6.15 23.44
CA VAL A 105 -11.67 -4.75 23.44
C VAL A 105 -13.06 -4.66 24.06
N GLU A 106 -13.95 -5.60 23.74
CA GLU A 106 -15.29 -5.66 24.32
C GLU A 106 -15.27 -5.90 25.84
N GLU A 107 -14.39 -6.78 26.34
CA GLU A 107 -14.21 -7.01 27.77
C GLU A 107 -13.58 -5.79 28.49
N LEU A 108 -12.60 -5.13 27.86
CA LEU A 108 -11.96 -3.94 28.40
C LEU A 108 -12.94 -2.78 28.54
N ARG A 109 -13.85 -2.61 27.57
CA ARG A 109 -14.91 -1.59 27.60
C ARG A 109 -15.91 -1.77 28.75
N LYS A 110 -15.94 -2.92 29.43
CA LYS A 110 -16.77 -3.15 30.64
C LYS A 110 -16.11 -2.61 31.92
N ARG A 111 -14.81 -2.29 31.89
CA ARG A 111 -14.04 -1.77 33.03
C ARG A 111 -13.87 -0.24 32.92
N VAL A 112 -13.12 0.35 33.85
CA VAL A 112 -12.62 1.72 33.68
C VAL A 112 -11.79 1.76 32.40
N ARG A 113 -12.17 2.65 31.47
CA ARG A 113 -11.64 2.66 30.09
C ARG A 113 -10.15 3.03 30.07
N ASP A 114 -9.32 2.13 29.55
CA ASP A 114 -7.93 2.41 29.15
C ASP A 114 -7.90 2.63 27.64
N ILE A 115 -8.04 3.89 27.20
CA ILE A 115 -8.12 4.27 25.78
C ILE A 115 -6.82 3.93 25.06
N THR A 116 -5.68 4.07 25.75
CA THR A 116 -4.36 3.73 25.21
C THR A 116 -4.28 2.26 24.84
N LEU A 117 -4.63 1.37 25.78
CA LEU A 117 -4.61 -0.07 25.56
C LEU A 117 -5.62 -0.47 24.47
N GLU A 118 -6.83 0.10 24.51
CA GLU A 118 -7.87 -0.13 23.51
C GLU A 118 -7.39 0.19 22.09
N ASN A 119 -6.83 1.38 21.88
CA ASN A 119 -6.28 1.80 20.59
C ASN A 119 -5.16 0.87 20.12
N THR A 120 -4.26 0.46 21.03
CA THR A 120 -3.17 -0.46 20.69
C THR A 120 -3.68 -1.83 20.26
N ILE A 121 -4.71 -2.38 20.91
CA ILE A 121 -5.29 -3.67 20.52
C ILE A 121 -5.99 -3.56 19.16
N LEU A 122 -6.68 -2.45 18.88
CA LEU A 122 -7.28 -2.20 17.57
C LEU A 122 -6.21 -2.09 16.48
N TYR A 123 -5.10 -1.38 16.74
CA TYR A 123 -3.96 -1.32 15.81
C TYR A 123 -3.35 -2.70 15.55
N ASN A 124 -3.09 -3.45 16.62
CA ASN A 124 -2.57 -4.81 16.55
C ASN A 124 -3.46 -5.72 15.71
N ARG A 125 -4.78 -5.57 15.79
CA ARG A 125 -5.73 -6.33 14.97
C ARG A 125 -5.72 -5.88 13.50
N ASP A 126 -5.67 -4.58 13.24
CA ASP A 126 -5.89 -4.02 11.90
C ASP A 126 -4.63 -4.08 11.02
N ALA A 127 -3.45 -3.82 11.58
CA ALA A 127 -2.18 -3.80 10.85
C ALA A 127 -1.78 -5.14 10.19
N PRO A 128 -2.00 -6.32 10.81
CA PRO A 128 -1.76 -7.61 10.17
C PRO A 128 -2.48 -7.80 8.84
N PHE A 129 -3.67 -7.24 8.64
CA PHE A 129 -4.38 -7.37 7.36
C PHE A 129 -3.58 -6.74 6.21
N TYR A 130 -2.93 -5.61 6.44
CA TYR A 130 -2.08 -4.96 5.45
C TYR A 130 -0.80 -5.76 5.15
N ILE A 131 -0.13 -6.25 6.19
CA ILE A 131 1.05 -7.10 6.01
C ILE A 131 0.69 -8.40 5.29
N GLU A 132 -0.44 -9.01 5.65
CA GLU A 132 -0.94 -10.21 5.01
C GLU A 132 -1.25 -9.99 3.52
N PHE A 133 -1.86 -8.85 3.19
CA PHE A 133 -2.16 -8.47 1.82
C PHE A 133 -0.88 -8.32 0.98
N THR A 134 0.11 -7.58 1.48
CA THR A 134 1.38 -7.37 0.77
C THR A 134 2.16 -8.68 0.61
N HIS A 135 2.20 -9.52 1.65
CA HIS A 135 2.83 -10.83 1.58
C HIS A 135 2.08 -11.80 0.63
N ALA A 136 0.75 -11.76 0.61
CA ALA A 136 -0.06 -12.58 -0.29
C ALA A 136 0.17 -12.21 -1.77
N ILE A 137 0.26 -10.92 -2.07
CA ILE A 137 0.62 -10.41 -3.40
C ILE A 137 1.98 -10.94 -3.80
N LYS A 138 3.03 -10.69 -3.00
CA LYS A 138 4.40 -11.13 -3.31
C LYS A 138 4.47 -12.63 -3.54
N LYS A 139 3.77 -13.42 -2.72
CA LYS A 139 3.70 -14.89 -2.85
C LYS A 139 2.92 -15.35 -4.10
N GLY A 140 2.10 -14.50 -4.71
CA GLY A 140 1.20 -14.88 -5.81
C GLY A 140 -0.06 -15.62 -5.34
N ASN A 141 -0.45 -15.51 -4.07
CA ASN A 141 -1.61 -16.21 -3.53
C ASN A 141 -2.86 -15.33 -3.56
N ILE A 142 -3.59 -15.41 -4.67
CA ILE A 142 -4.81 -14.64 -4.91
C ILE A 142 -5.93 -14.93 -3.90
N GLY A 143 -6.04 -16.16 -3.39
CA GLY A 143 -7.06 -16.52 -2.41
C GLY A 143 -6.90 -15.77 -1.09
N ARG A 144 -5.64 -15.61 -0.62
CA ARG A 144 -5.32 -14.80 0.56
C ARG A 144 -5.61 -13.32 0.32
N VAL A 145 -5.33 -12.81 -0.87
CA VAL A 145 -5.67 -11.43 -1.28
C VAL A 145 -7.18 -11.20 -1.18
N LEU A 146 -8.01 -12.11 -1.73
CA LEU A 146 -9.47 -12.01 -1.67
C LEU A 146 -10.02 -12.07 -0.23
N ASN A 147 -9.40 -12.86 0.64
CA ASN A 147 -9.79 -12.93 2.06
C ASN A 147 -9.57 -11.58 2.76
N VAL A 148 -8.41 -10.94 2.56
CA VAL A 148 -8.15 -9.61 3.12
C VAL A 148 -9.10 -8.58 2.52
N LEU A 149 -9.30 -8.59 1.19
CA LEU A 149 -10.25 -7.67 0.53
C LEU A 149 -11.66 -7.79 1.08
N SER A 150 -12.11 -9.00 1.43
CA SER A 150 -13.42 -9.22 2.05
C SER A 150 -13.54 -8.56 3.42
N ILE A 151 -12.45 -8.53 4.20
CA ILE A 151 -12.38 -7.87 5.51
C ILE A 151 -12.32 -6.34 5.31
N TRP A 152 -11.46 -5.87 4.41
CA TRP A 152 -11.34 -4.44 4.09
C TRP A 152 -12.61 -3.84 3.52
N MET A 153 -13.39 -4.60 2.74
CA MET A 153 -14.72 -4.18 2.29
C MET A 153 -15.62 -3.79 3.46
N VAL A 154 -15.54 -4.51 4.59
CA VAL A 154 -16.29 -4.14 5.80
C VAL A 154 -15.63 -2.95 6.49
N MET A 155 -14.31 -2.99 6.74
CA MET A 155 -13.60 -1.93 7.45
C MET A 155 -13.74 -0.55 6.79
N MET A 156 -13.62 -0.49 5.46
CA MET A 156 -13.70 0.73 4.65
C MET A 156 -15.11 1.35 4.57
N ARG A 157 -16.13 0.67 5.10
CA ARG A 157 -17.49 1.21 5.26
C ARG A 157 -17.68 2.00 6.54
N SER A 158 -16.66 2.06 7.39
CA SER A 158 -16.69 2.85 8.61
C SER A 158 -16.78 4.36 8.30
N PRO A 159 -17.37 5.16 9.20
CA PRO A 159 -17.41 6.61 9.04
C PRO A 159 -16.01 7.19 8.82
N LYS A 160 -15.89 8.18 7.91
CA LYS A 160 -14.63 8.91 7.62
C LYS A 160 -13.49 8.03 7.06
N THR A 161 -13.80 6.87 6.48
CA THR A 161 -12.83 6.04 5.76
C THR A 161 -13.06 6.10 4.24
N MET A 162 -13.19 4.96 3.57
CA MET A 162 -13.04 4.80 2.12
C MET A 162 -14.27 4.11 1.47
N PRO A 163 -15.47 4.69 1.56
CA PRO A 163 -16.70 4.02 1.15
C PRO A 163 -16.74 3.66 -0.35
N ARG A 164 -16.16 4.50 -1.22
CA ARG A 164 -16.08 4.23 -2.66
C ARG A 164 -15.22 2.99 -2.96
N TYR A 165 -14.10 2.83 -2.27
CA TYR A 165 -13.26 1.63 -2.39
C TYR A 165 -13.99 0.40 -1.86
N ALA A 166 -14.73 0.53 -0.75
CA ALA A 166 -15.52 -0.57 -0.23
C ALA A 166 -16.58 -1.06 -1.23
N ASP A 167 -17.25 -0.14 -1.92
CA ASP A 167 -18.26 -0.48 -2.91
C ASP A 167 -17.65 -1.11 -4.16
N ALA A 168 -16.52 -0.62 -4.64
CA ALA A 168 -15.76 -1.24 -5.74
C ALA A 168 -15.33 -2.68 -5.38
N ILE A 169 -14.79 -2.89 -4.16
CA ILE A 169 -14.42 -4.22 -3.68
C ILE A 169 -15.66 -5.12 -3.56
N PHE A 170 -16.76 -4.61 -3.02
CA PHE A 170 -18.00 -5.37 -2.88
C PHE A 170 -18.54 -5.82 -4.23
N GLU A 171 -18.63 -4.92 -5.20
CA GLU A 171 -19.08 -5.22 -6.55
C GLU A 171 -18.20 -6.28 -7.21
N MET A 172 -16.88 -6.10 -7.14
CA MET A 172 -15.89 -7.05 -7.64
C MET A 172 -16.04 -8.45 -7.01
N LEU A 173 -16.15 -8.54 -5.67
CA LEU A 173 -16.31 -9.83 -4.97
C LEU A 173 -17.62 -10.53 -5.37
N VAL A 174 -18.72 -9.78 -5.52
CA VAL A 174 -20.00 -10.33 -5.96
C VAL A 174 -19.93 -10.82 -7.40
N ARG A 175 -19.28 -10.07 -8.30
CA ARG A 175 -19.08 -10.48 -9.70
C ARG A 175 -18.27 -11.77 -9.79
N ILE A 176 -17.12 -11.83 -9.11
CA ILE A 176 -16.26 -13.02 -9.06
C ILE A 176 -17.07 -14.24 -8.61
N LYS A 177 -17.87 -14.11 -7.53
CA LYS A 177 -18.71 -15.20 -7.03
C LYS A 177 -19.76 -15.68 -8.04
N ASN A 178 -20.24 -14.81 -8.92
CA ASN A 178 -21.25 -15.12 -9.92
C ASN A 178 -20.67 -15.56 -11.27
N PHE A 179 -19.34 -15.51 -11.45
CA PHE A 179 -18.72 -15.90 -12.72
C PHE A 179 -18.83 -17.41 -12.97
N PRO A 180 -19.00 -17.82 -14.24
CA PRO A 180 -18.82 -19.22 -14.62
C PRO A 180 -17.42 -19.71 -14.22
N PRO A 181 -17.24 -21.00 -13.86
CA PRO A 181 -15.98 -21.50 -13.31
C PRO A 181 -14.73 -21.18 -14.16
N LYS A 182 -14.85 -21.27 -15.48
CA LYS A 182 -13.74 -20.94 -16.42
C LYS A 182 -13.38 -19.46 -16.41
N LEU A 183 -14.37 -18.57 -16.33
CA LEU A 183 -14.13 -17.13 -16.26
C LEU A 183 -13.57 -16.74 -14.90
N HIS A 184 -14.05 -17.37 -13.83
CA HIS A 184 -13.52 -17.18 -12.48
C HIS A 184 -12.02 -17.52 -12.43
N GLU A 185 -11.63 -18.70 -12.93
CA GLU A 185 -10.22 -19.11 -12.99
C GLU A 185 -9.38 -18.15 -13.84
N LEU A 186 -9.84 -17.83 -15.05
CA LEU A 186 -9.15 -16.89 -15.93
C LEU A 186 -8.95 -15.52 -15.27
N TYR A 187 -10.00 -14.99 -14.65
CA TYR A 187 -9.97 -13.68 -14.02
C TYR A 187 -8.97 -13.64 -12.85
N LEU A 188 -9.00 -14.64 -11.97
CA LEU A 188 -8.07 -14.71 -10.84
C LEU A 188 -6.63 -14.99 -11.24
N ALA A 189 -6.41 -15.73 -12.34
CA ALA A 189 -5.08 -15.99 -12.88
C ALA A 189 -4.40 -14.74 -13.46
N ASN A 190 -5.19 -13.72 -13.85
CA ASN A 190 -4.70 -12.49 -14.48
C ASN A 190 -4.60 -11.28 -13.53
N TRP A 191 -4.72 -11.48 -12.22
CA TRP A 191 -4.57 -10.37 -11.25
C TRP A 191 -3.12 -10.13 -10.82
N LEU A 192 -2.34 -11.19 -10.73
CA LEU A 192 -0.96 -11.15 -10.27
C LEU A 192 -0.05 -11.69 -11.36
N VAL A 193 1.06 -11.00 -11.58
CA VAL A 193 2.06 -11.36 -12.60
C VAL A 193 3.44 -11.44 -11.97
N ASN A 194 4.24 -12.39 -12.45
CA ASN A 194 5.63 -12.53 -12.06
C ASN A 194 6.49 -12.65 -13.32
N LEU A 195 7.07 -11.52 -13.75
CA LEU A 195 7.93 -11.46 -14.93
C LEU A 195 9.34 -12.00 -14.65
N THR A 196 9.78 -12.01 -13.38
CA THR A 196 11.14 -12.39 -13.00
C THR A 196 11.30 -13.90 -12.78
N GLY A 197 10.19 -14.61 -12.54
CA GLY A 197 10.18 -16.02 -12.15
C GLY A 197 10.71 -16.27 -10.75
N ARG A 198 10.99 -15.22 -9.96
CA ARG A 198 11.56 -15.35 -8.61
C ARG A 198 10.48 -15.67 -7.59
N LEU A 199 10.86 -16.42 -6.56
CA LEU A 199 10.01 -16.60 -5.39
C LEU A 199 9.77 -15.24 -4.73
N TYR A 200 8.52 -14.94 -4.38
CA TYR A 200 8.08 -13.65 -3.85
C TYR A 200 8.12 -12.46 -4.83
N GLY A 201 8.33 -12.70 -6.14
CA GLY A 201 8.39 -11.65 -7.18
C GLY A 201 7.06 -11.36 -7.88
N PHE A 202 5.92 -11.80 -7.33
CA PHE A 202 4.61 -11.44 -7.91
C PHE A 202 4.24 -10.01 -7.57
N LYS A 203 3.65 -9.32 -8.55
CA LYS A 203 3.10 -7.97 -8.41
C LYS A 203 1.70 -7.87 -9.03
N PRO A 204 0.88 -6.88 -8.63
CA PRO A 204 -0.39 -6.62 -9.28
C PRO A 204 -0.20 -6.30 -10.77
N VAL A 205 -1.08 -6.79 -11.64
CA VAL A 205 -1.02 -6.47 -13.08
C VAL A 205 -1.22 -4.97 -13.33
N ASP A 206 -2.04 -4.33 -12.52
CA ASP A 206 -2.24 -2.87 -12.54
C ASP A 206 -0.92 -2.12 -12.33
N LEU A 207 -0.11 -2.53 -11.35
CA LEU A 207 1.23 -1.96 -11.11
C LEU A 207 2.17 -2.20 -12.31
N LEU A 208 2.08 -3.36 -12.98
CA LEU A 208 2.84 -3.59 -14.21
C LEU A 208 2.39 -2.62 -15.32
N GLN A 209 1.09 -2.33 -15.42
CA GLN A 209 0.56 -1.38 -16.39
C GLN A 209 1.01 0.06 -16.07
N GLU A 210 1.04 0.45 -14.79
CA GLU A 210 1.60 1.73 -14.34
C GLU A 210 3.08 1.86 -14.76
N HIS A 211 3.89 0.82 -14.55
CA HIS A 211 5.27 0.80 -15.04
C HIS A 211 5.33 0.97 -16.57
N SER A 212 4.51 0.23 -17.32
CA SER A 212 4.46 0.37 -18.78
C SER A 212 4.09 1.77 -19.23
N ASN A 213 3.11 2.40 -18.57
CA ASN A 213 2.70 3.78 -18.83
C ASN A 213 3.82 4.77 -18.54
N PHE A 214 4.54 4.58 -17.44
CA PHE A 214 5.70 5.37 -17.08
C PHE A 214 6.79 5.33 -18.17
N TRP A 215 7.20 4.14 -18.61
CA TRP A 215 8.19 4.00 -19.68
C TRP A 215 7.73 4.65 -20.99
N ALA A 216 6.45 4.53 -21.33
CA ALA A 216 5.91 5.12 -22.55
C ALA A 216 5.87 6.66 -22.50
N LYS A 217 5.47 7.24 -21.36
CA LYS A 217 5.24 8.67 -21.21
C LYS A 217 6.50 9.46 -20.85
N ILE A 218 7.42 8.87 -20.09
CA ILE A 218 8.58 9.59 -19.56
C ILE A 218 9.86 9.24 -20.32
N ILE A 219 10.12 7.95 -20.56
CA ILE A 219 11.38 7.51 -21.15
C ILE A 219 11.35 7.53 -22.68
N TYR A 220 10.28 7.02 -23.27
CA TYR A 220 10.16 6.82 -24.71
C TYR A 220 9.20 7.78 -25.41
N ALA A 221 8.75 8.81 -24.69
CA ALA A 221 7.96 9.86 -25.31
C ALA A 221 8.80 10.56 -26.39
N ALA A 222 8.23 10.67 -27.58
CA ALA A 222 8.82 11.50 -28.63
C ALA A 222 8.88 12.95 -28.13
N LYS A 223 9.97 13.66 -28.46
CA LYS A 223 10.11 15.09 -28.20
C LYS A 223 9.66 15.89 -29.44
N GLY A 224 9.22 17.13 -29.23
CA GLY A 224 8.84 18.03 -30.33
C GLY A 224 7.67 17.56 -31.19
N THR A 225 7.77 17.80 -32.49
CA THR A 225 6.70 17.57 -33.50
C THR A 225 6.40 16.09 -33.78
N ASP A 226 7.25 15.17 -33.32
CA ASP A 226 7.10 13.73 -33.55
C ASP A 226 6.20 13.03 -32.52
N LYS A 227 5.63 13.80 -31.57
CA LYS A 227 4.58 13.32 -30.64
C LYS A 227 3.33 12.94 -31.42
N SER A 228 3.23 11.65 -31.76
CA SER A 228 2.09 11.08 -32.47
C SER A 228 1.59 9.82 -31.80
N TRP A 229 0.28 9.57 -31.88
CA TRP A 229 -0.33 8.31 -31.46
C TRP A 229 0.29 7.10 -32.18
N LYS A 230 0.70 7.29 -33.44
CA LYS A 230 1.41 6.27 -34.22
C LYS A 230 2.75 5.91 -33.60
N TRP A 231 3.54 6.90 -33.18
CA TRP A 231 4.78 6.65 -32.44
C TRP A 231 4.51 5.91 -31.12
N LEU A 232 3.56 6.40 -30.32
CA LEU A 232 3.23 5.81 -29.03
C LEU A 232 2.77 4.35 -29.16
N SER A 233 1.93 4.05 -30.16
CA SER A 233 1.46 2.69 -30.44
C SER A 233 2.59 1.74 -30.83
N MET A 234 3.59 2.23 -31.58
CA MET A 234 4.74 1.43 -32.00
C MET A 234 5.72 1.19 -30.85
N ILE A 235 6.03 2.25 -30.08
CA ILE A 235 7.05 2.18 -29.05
C ILE A 235 6.58 1.37 -27.83
N THR A 236 5.30 1.45 -27.47
CA THR A 236 4.71 0.72 -26.32
C THR A 236 4.84 -0.80 -26.46
N VAL A 237 4.65 -1.34 -27.67
CA VAL A 237 4.84 -2.78 -27.96
C VAL A 237 6.32 -3.18 -27.87
N CYS A 238 7.23 -2.25 -28.18
CA CYS A 238 8.67 -2.48 -28.16
C CYS A 238 9.32 -2.31 -26.78
N ILE A 239 8.62 -1.77 -25.77
CA ILE A 239 9.20 -1.42 -24.46
C ILE A 239 9.97 -2.59 -23.84
N PHE A 240 9.39 -3.79 -23.82
CA PHE A 240 10.05 -4.95 -23.21
C PHE A 240 11.35 -5.34 -23.92
N THR A 241 11.34 -5.35 -25.25
CA THR A 241 12.53 -5.68 -26.07
C THR A 241 13.61 -4.60 -25.93
N LEU A 242 13.23 -3.32 -25.91
CA LEU A 242 14.17 -2.23 -25.70
C LEU A 242 14.81 -2.28 -24.31
N ARG A 243 14.02 -2.59 -23.28
CA ARG A 243 14.53 -2.83 -21.92
C ARG A 243 15.53 -3.97 -21.88
N GLU A 244 15.27 -5.08 -22.57
CA GLU A 244 16.19 -6.22 -22.65
C GLU A 244 17.48 -5.88 -23.40
N ALA A 245 17.39 -5.11 -24.47
CA ALA A 245 18.56 -4.61 -25.20
C ALA A 245 19.44 -3.72 -24.30
N MET A 246 18.83 -2.78 -23.56
CA MET A 246 19.55 -1.93 -22.59
C MET A 246 20.26 -2.78 -21.52
N ARG A 247 19.59 -3.78 -20.96
CA ARG A 247 20.17 -4.72 -19.99
C ARG A 247 21.37 -5.47 -20.55
N THR A 248 21.27 -5.92 -21.80
CA THR A 248 22.34 -6.66 -22.48
C THR A 248 23.59 -5.79 -22.62
N VAL A 249 23.42 -4.54 -23.06
CA VAL A 249 24.52 -3.57 -23.18
C VAL A 249 25.16 -3.30 -21.82
N GLN A 250 24.37 -2.98 -20.79
CA GLN A 250 24.90 -2.69 -19.46
C GLN A 250 25.67 -3.88 -18.86
N THR A 251 25.17 -5.10 -19.05
CA THR A 251 25.84 -6.33 -18.60
C THR A 251 27.17 -6.52 -19.32
N ALA A 252 27.20 -6.29 -20.64
CA ALA A 252 28.41 -6.40 -21.43
C ALA A 252 29.48 -5.37 -21.01
N PHE A 253 29.07 -4.13 -20.73
CA PHE A 253 29.97 -3.04 -20.33
C PHE A 253 30.25 -2.97 -18.83
N LYS A 254 29.67 -3.87 -18.02
CA LYS A 254 29.79 -3.87 -16.55
C LYS A 254 29.50 -2.49 -15.94
N ILE A 255 28.57 -1.76 -16.54
CA ILE A 255 28.15 -0.45 -16.02
C ILE A 255 27.55 -0.71 -14.65
N PRO A 256 28.09 -0.12 -13.57
CA PRO A 256 27.50 -0.29 -12.25
C PRO A 256 26.07 0.25 -12.33
N ALA A 257 25.09 -0.59 -11.99
CA ALA A 257 23.75 -0.09 -11.72
C ALA A 257 23.84 0.74 -10.42
N TYR A 258 24.05 2.04 -10.56
CA TYR A 258 23.84 3.00 -9.49
C TYR A 258 22.33 3.14 -9.31
N GLY A 259 21.76 2.16 -8.62
CA GLY A 259 20.56 2.40 -7.85
C GLY A 259 21.02 2.88 -6.49
N GLU A 260 20.46 3.98 -5.98
CA GLU A 260 20.46 4.19 -4.54
C GLU A 260 19.83 2.96 -3.90
N LYS A 261 20.69 2.05 -3.45
CA LYS A 261 20.30 1.04 -2.48
C LYS A 261 20.01 1.80 -1.20
N HIS A 262 18.85 2.44 -1.12
CA HIS A 262 18.11 2.51 0.13
C HIS A 262 17.61 1.10 0.48
N LYS A 263 18.50 0.10 0.46
CA LYS A 263 18.43 -0.88 1.53
C LYS A 263 18.82 -0.09 2.75
N THR A 264 17.82 0.45 3.44
CA THR A 264 17.94 0.65 4.87
C THR A 264 18.64 -0.61 5.39
N PRO A 265 19.86 -0.49 5.95
CA PRO A 265 20.56 -1.65 6.44
C PRO A 265 19.59 -2.42 7.34
N PRO A 266 19.47 -3.76 7.21
CA PRO A 266 18.56 -4.54 8.06
C PRO A 266 18.86 -4.31 9.56
N ILE A 267 20.09 -3.89 9.88
CA ILE A 267 20.55 -3.45 11.20
C ILE A 267 19.78 -2.20 11.68
N ASP A 268 19.51 -1.23 10.81
CA ASP A 268 18.81 0.00 11.18
C ASP A 268 17.32 -0.28 11.44
N ASP A 269 16.70 -1.18 10.66
CA ASP A 269 15.32 -1.64 10.88
C ASP A 269 15.20 -2.48 12.18
N GLU A 270 16.22 -3.26 12.50
CA GLU A 270 16.28 -4.03 13.75
C GLU A 270 16.45 -3.11 14.98
N ILE A 271 17.35 -2.13 14.90
CA ILE A 271 17.53 -1.11 15.95
C ILE A 271 16.25 -0.30 16.13
N ALA A 272 15.63 0.10 15.03
CA ALA A 272 14.33 0.77 14.98
C ALA A 272 13.25 -0.03 15.71
N LEU A 273 13.10 -1.31 15.37
CA LEU A 273 12.17 -2.23 16.00
C LEU A 273 12.43 -2.35 17.51
N ILE A 274 13.69 -2.56 17.91
CA ILE A 274 14.07 -2.69 19.33
C ILE A 274 13.75 -1.41 20.12
N ASN A 275 14.04 -0.24 19.55
CA ASN A 275 13.76 1.05 20.20
C ASN A 275 12.27 1.26 20.40
N ILE A 276 11.46 0.87 19.41
CA ILE A 276 10.01 0.91 19.52
C ILE A 276 9.52 -0.07 20.59
N ALA A 277 9.98 -1.33 20.55
CA ALA A 277 9.57 -2.34 21.53
C ALA A 277 9.89 -1.91 22.97
N LYS A 278 11.06 -1.31 23.19
CA LYS A 278 11.45 -0.72 24.49
C LYS A 278 10.52 0.42 24.90
N ALA A 279 10.20 1.34 23.99
CA ALA A 279 9.29 2.44 24.30
C ALA A 279 7.87 1.96 24.65
N LEU A 280 7.38 0.89 24.01
CA LEU A 280 6.10 0.27 24.34
C LEU A 280 6.12 -0.37 25.75
N GLU A 281 7.26 -0.96 26.10
CA GLU A 281 7.52 -1.59 27.41
C GLU A 281 7.63 -0.55 28.53
N ASP A 282 8.44 0.49 28.36
CA ASP A 282 8.65 1.57 29.32
C ASP A 282 7.33 2.28 29.69
N ASN A 283 6.40 2.35 28.73
CA ASN A 283 5.08 2.97 28.93
C ASN A 283 3.96 1.96 29.21
N SER A 284 4.29 0.67 29.34
CA SER A 284 3.34 -0.42 29.62
C SER A 284 2.10 -0.35 28.72
N ILE A 285 2.29 -0.14 27.42
CA ILE A 285 1.20 0.20 26.47
C ILE A 285 0.24 -0.98 26.25
N GLN A 286 0.74 -2.21 26.26
CA GLN A 286 -0.04 -3.44 26.04
C GLN A 286 -0.55 -4.09 27.34
N SER A 287 -0.37 -3.42 28.48
CA SER A 287 -0.86 -3.86 29.79
C SER A 287 -1.95 -2.92 30.30
N TYR A 288 -2.95 -3.46 31.00
CA TYR A 288 -4.03 -2.64 31.57
C TYR A 288 -3.54 -1.76 32.72
N VAL A 289 -3.77 -0.46 32.63
CA VAL A 289 -3.47 0.50 33.69
C VAL A 289 -4.73 1.30 34.02
N GLU A 290 -5.22 1.14 35.25
CA GLU A 290 -6.38 1.90 35.71
C GLU A 290 -6.05 3.40 35.82
N GLY A 291 -6.86 4.25 35.20
CA GLY A 291 -6.69 5.71 35.27
C GLY A 291 -5.43 6.26 34.59
N ARG A 292 -4.94 5.61 33.53
CA ARG A 292 -3.73 6.03 32.81
C ARG A 292 -3.77 7.53 32.43
N PRO A 293 -2.79 8.35 32.86
CA PRO A 293 -2.76 9.80 32.56
C PRO A 293 -2.77 10.14 31.07
N ALA A 294 -2.23 9.26 30.23
CA ALA A 294 -2.24 9.45 28.78
C ALA A 294 -3.65 9.45 28.17
N ASN A 295 -4.67 8.92 28.85
CA ASN A 295 -6.04 8.87 28.34
C ASN A 295 -6.64 10.26 28.09
N ASP A 296 -6.20 11.28 28.81
CA ASP A 296 -6.69 12.66 28.63
C ASP A 296 -6.17 13.31 27.33
N HIS A 297 -5.13 12.74 26.73
CA HIS A 297 -4.44 13.27 25.54
C HIS A 297 -4.64 12.40 24.28
N VAL A 298 -5.42 11.32 24.39
CA VAL A 298 -5.62 10.33 23.31
C VAL A 298 -7.07 10.34 22.84
N VAL A 299 -7.25 10.43 21.53
CA VAL A 299 -8.56 10.26 20.90
C VAL A 299 -8.82 8.75 20.75
N PRO A 300 -9.99 8.23 21.19
CA PRO A 300 -10.36 6.85 20.95
C PRO A 300 -10.44 6.54 19.45
N VAL A 301 -9.75 5.48 19.04
CA VAL A 301 -9.78 4.95 17.68
C VAL A 301 -11.11 4.24 17.43
N LEU A 302 -11.63 4.35 16.21
CA LEU A 302 -12.82 3.63 15.78
C LEU A 302 -12.51 2.16 15.58
N ASP A 303 -13.43 1.30 16.02
CA ASP A 303 -13.39 -0.10 15.67
C ASP A 303 -13.93 -0.27 14.25
N LEU A 304 -13.04 -0.24 13.26
CA LEU A 304 -13.39 -0.27 11.84
C LEU A 304 -14.24 -1.48 11.44
N ILE A 305 -13.98 -2.65 12.03
CA ILE A 305 -14.78 -3.85 11.72
C ILE A 305 -16.19 -3.70 12.26
N LYS A 306 -16.33 -3.23 13.51
CA LYS A 306 -17.64 -3.04 14.16
C LYS A 306 -18.46 -1.97 13.45
N GLU A 307 -17.89 -0.79 13.25
CA GLU A 307 -18.60 0.33 12.61
C GLU A 307 -18.97 0.00 11.16
N GLY A 308 -18.07 -0.63 10.42
CA GLY A 308 -18.33 -1.14 9.07
C GLY A 308 -19.47 -2.16 9.02
N ALA A 309 -19.54 -3.08 9.99
CA ALA A 309 -20.61 -4.07 10.08
C ALA A 309 -21.97 -3.43 10.45
N VAL A 310 -21.97 -2.43 11.33
CA VAL A 310 -23.17 -1.65 11.66
C VAL A 310 -23.67 -0.91 10.41
N TYR A 311 -22.79 -0.31 9.61
CA TYR A 311 -23.19 0.30 8.35
C TYR A 311 -23.79 -0.73 7.38
N ALA A 312 -23.12 -1.87 7.18
CA ALA A 312 -23.55 -2.92 6.25
C ALA A 312 -24.92 -3.52 6.59
N SER A 313 -25.31 -3.50 7.87
CA SER A 313 -26.64 -3.94 8.35
C SER A 313 -27.70 -2.84 8.35
N SER A 314 -27.33 -1.60 8.04
CA SER A 314 -28.24 -0.45 8.04
C SER A 314 -29.06 -0.34 6.75
N ARG A 315 -30.26 0.26 6.84
CA ARG A 315 -31.10 0.58 5.66
C ARG A 315 -30.38 1.50 4.66
N LYS A 316 -29.44 2.33 5.12
CA LYS A 316 -28.69 3.26 4.27
C LYS A 316 -27.80 2.53 3.27
N ALA A 317 -27.19 1.40 3.66
CA ALA A 317 -26.37 0.59 2.76
C ALA A 317 -27.18 0.03 1.58
N PHE A 318 -28.47 -0.25 1.78
CA PHE A 318 -29.36 -0.76 0.73
C PHE A 318 -30.00 0.35 -0.11
N HIS A 319 -29.93 1.62 0.31
CA HIS A 319 -30.60 2.72 -0.40
C HIS A 319 -30.00 2.96 -1.79
N TRP A 320 -28.67 2.85 -1.88
CA TRP A 320 -27.90 3.03 -3.12
C TRP A 320 -27.55 1.70 -3.81
N PHE A 321 -27.98 0.58 -3.24
CA PHE A 321 -27.68 -0.73 -3.81
C PHE A 321 -28.41 -0.90 -5.15
N THR A 322 -27.63 -0.93 -6.22
CA THR A 322 -28.12 -1.27 -7.55
C THR A 322 -27.77 -2.72 -7.83
N ARG A 323 -28.78 -3.53 -8.16
CA ARG A 323 -28.56 -4.93 -8.52
C ARG A 323 -27.77 -4.98 -9.83
N ASP A 324 -26.60 -5.60 -9.82
CA ASP A 324 -25.87 -5.88 -11.05
C ASP A 324 -26.62 -6.92 -11.90
N THR A 325 -27.10 -6.51 -13.06
CA THR A 325 -27.80 -7.36 -14.03
C THR A 325 -26.88 -7.87 -15.13
N ARG A 326 -25.62 -7.42 -15.19
CA ARG A 326 -24.68 -7.86 -16.21
C ARG A 326 -24.38 -9.33 -16.03
N ARG A 327 -24.42 -10.08 -17.13
CA ARG A 327 -24.06 -11.50 -17.18
C ARG A 327 -22.98 -11.69 -18.24
N PRO A 328 -21.86 -12.36 -17.90
CA PRO A 328 -20.85 -12.66 -18.88
C PRO A 328 -21.41 -13.67 -19.89
N GLU A 329 -21.46 -13.28 -21.17
CA GLU A 329 -21.84 -14.13 -22.29
C GLU A 329 -20.61 -14.43 -23.15
N LYS A 330 -20.42 -15.70 -23.52
CA LYS A 330 -19.31 -16.10 -24.40
C LYS A 330 -19.71 -15.87 -25.85
N ARG A 331 -19.28 -14.74 -26.44
CA ARG A 331 -19.53 -14.41 -27.85
C ARG A 331 -18.64 -15.13 -28.87
N GLY A 332 -17.53 -15.74 -28.43
CA GLY A 332 -16.58 -16.39 -29.34
C GLY A 332 -15.43 -15.46 -29.71
N PHE A 333 -14.67 -15.81 -30.75
CA PHE A 333 -13.69 -14.91 -31.36
C PHE A 333 -14.37 -14.25 -32.55
N ASP A 334 -14.75 -12.97 -32.40
CA ASP A 334 -15.06 -12.15 -33.57
C ASP A 334 -13.72 -11.88 -34.25
N ARG A 335 -13.54 -12.38 -35.48
CA ARG A 335 -12.40 -11.97 -36.31
C ARG A 335 -12.51 -10.46 -36.48
N ALA A 336 -11.42 -9.76 -36.20
CA ALA A 336 -11.29 -8.31 -36.36
C ALA A 336 -11.28 -7.89 -37.85
N ASP A 337 -12.21 -8.40 -38.65
CA ASP A 337 -12.42 -7.99 -40.04
C ASP A 337 -13.54 -6.92 -40.14
N ASP A 338 -14.31 -6.70 -39.07
CA ASP A 338 -15.39 -5.70 -39.00
C ASP A 338 -15.15 -4.65 -37.88
N ALA A 339 -13.95 -4.07 -37.84
CA ALA A 339 -13.80 -2.74 -37.24
C ALA A 339 -14.32 -1.70 -38.25
N SER A 340 -15.63 -1.67 -38.45
CA SER A 340 -16.28 -0.49 -39.05
C SER A 340 -16.02 0.68 -38.11
N ASN A 341 -15.48 1.77 -38.66
CA ASN A 341 -15.39 3.09 -38.03
C ASN A 341 -16.78 3.54 -37.56
N GLU A 342 -17.21 3.09 -36.40
CA GLU A 342 -18.19 3.82 -35.60
C GLU A 342 -17.35 4.71 -34.68
N GLU A 343 -17.17 5.95 -35.13
CA GLU A 343 -16.77 7.05 -34.26
C GLU A 343 -17.90 7.19 -33.21
N GLU A 344 -17.79 6.44 -32.10
CA GLU A 344 -18.50 6.80 -30.89
C GLU A 344 -17.91 8.14 -30.45
N GLU A 345 -18.67 9.22 -30.66
CA GLU A 345 -18.47 10.49 -29.98
C GLU A 345 -18.53 10.22 -28.47
N GLU A 346 -17.39 9.95 -27.84
CA GLU A 346 -17.23 10.13 -26.40
C GLU A 346 -17.53 11.60 -26.12
N LYS A 347 -18.74 11.84 -25.58
CA LYS A 347 -19.01 13.10 -24.91
C LYS A 347 -18.02 13.18 -23.75
N ALA A 348 -17.04 14.07 -23.91
CA ALA A 348 -16.20 14.52 -22.81
C ALA A 348 -17.08 14.83 -21.61
N ASP A 349 -16.89 14.09 -20.52
CA ASP A 349 -17.43 14.45 -19.22
C ASP A 349 -16.65 15.69 -18.79
N ASP A 350 -17.28 16.86 -18.98
CA ASP A 350 -16.72 18.21 -18.78
C ASP A 350 -16.57 18.54 -17.27
N GLY A 351 -16.11 17.55 -16.49
CA GLY A 351 -16.02 17.58 -15.03
C GLY A 351 -14.66 17.17 -14.46
N ASP A 352 -13.75 16.65 -15.27
CA ASP A 352 -12.35 16.48 -14.87
C ASP A 352 -11.64 17.81 -15.09
N GLU A 353 -11.55 18.63 -14.03
CA GLU A 353 -10.43 19.55 -13.93
C GLU A 353 -9.18 18.71 -14.24
N GLU A 354 -8.43 19.05 -15.30
CA GLU A 354 -7.11 18.48 -15.57
C GLU A 354 -6.28 18.71 -14.30
N GLU A 355 -6.34 17.77 -13.35
CA GLU A 355 -5.37 17.69 -12.28
C GLU A 355 -4.04 17.47 -13.00
N HIS A 356 -3.26 18.54 -13.06
CA HIS A 356 -1.88 18.52 -13.51
C HIS A 356 -1.12 17.57 -12.57
N TYR A 357 -1.18 16.28 -12.87
CA TYR A 357 -0.47 15.24 -12.15
C TYR A 357 1.01 15.41 -12.45
N ASP A 358 1.71 16.03 -11.50
CA ASP A 358 3.15 16.20 -11.56
C ASP A 358 3.77 14.89 -11.06
N PRO A 359 4.44 14.09 -11.93
CA PRO A 359 4.99 12.81 -11.54
C PRO A 359 5.98 13.00 -10.39
N THR A 360 5.73 12.35 -9.26
CA THR A 360 6.61 12.45 -8.09
C THR A 360 7.75 11.43 -8.20
N GLU A 361 8.88 11.69 -7.55
CA GLU A 361 10.01 10.75 -7.48
C GLU A 361 9.59 9.33 -7.02
N GLU A 362 8.49 9.21 -6.27
CA GLU A 362 7.88 7.95 -5.84
C GLU A 362 7.18 7.18 -6.99
N ASP A 363 6.50 7.87 -7.90
CA ASP A 363 5.91 7.30 -9.12
C ASP A 363 7.00 6.83 -10.09
N LEU A 364 8.18 7.45 -9.98
CA LEU A 364 9.35 7.11 -10.74
C LEU A 364 10.17 5.96 -10.11
N ARG A 365 9.93 5.61 -8.83
CA ARG A 365 10.64 4.53 -8.13
C ARG A 365 10.18 3.17 -8.63
N VAL A 366 10.84 2.73 -9.68
CA VAL A 366 10.79 1.38 -10.19
C VAL A 366 11.14 0.39 -9.06
N ASP A 367 10.31 -0.64 -8.90
CA ASP A 367 10.44 -1.76 -7.96
C ASP A 367 11.90 -2.19 -7.75
N ASP A 368 12.29 -2.56 -6.52
CA ASP A 368 13.65 -3.02 -6.16
C ASP A 368 14.12 -4.22 -7.02
N GLU A 369 13.18 -4.90 -7.69
CA GLU A 369 13.42 -5.99 -8.63
C GLU A 369 13.51 -5.56 -10.11
N GLU A 370 13.24 -4.29 -10.43
CA GLU A 370 13.15 -3.74 -11.78
C GLU A 370 14.13 -2.57 -12.07
N PHE A 371 15.13 -2.32 -11.21
CA PHE A 371 16.15 -1.28 -11.42
C PHE A 371 16.58 -1.11 -12.88
N LEU A 372 16.55 0.13 -13.37
CA LEU A 372 17.50 0.72 -14.31
C LEU A 372 17.40 2.27 -14.25
N ILE A 373 18.45 2.91 -13.73
CA ILE A 373 18.74 4.36 -13.69
C ILE A 373 17.93 5.14 -12.64
N GLU A 374 18.61 6.03 -11.92
CA GLU A 374 17.95 6.92 -10.97
C GLU A 374 16.92 7.77 -11.72
N PRO A 375 15.64 7.76 -11.30
CA PRO A 375 14.66 8.57 -12.00
C PRO A 375 14.89 10.06 -11.81
N ALA A 376 15.56 10.47 -10.72
CA ALA A 376 16.01 11.84 -10.52
C ALA A 376 17.13 12.22 -11.50
N GLU A 377 18.11 11.34 -11.77
CA GLU A 377 19.12 11.58 -12.83
C GLU A 377 18.49 11.67 -14.23
N LEU A 378 17.48 10.84 -14.52
CA LEU A 378 16.80 10.83 -15.82
C LEU A 378 15.85 12.03 -15.98
N LEU A 379 15.18 12.45 -14.90
CA LEU A 379 14.35 13.65 -14.86
C LEU A 379 15.21 14.92 -14.94
N THR A 380 16.35 14.95 -14.24
CA THR A 380 17.33 16.07 -14.29
C THR A 380 17.93 16.15 -15.69
N ALA A 381 18.38 15.04 -16.28
CA ALA A 381 18.85 15.03 -17.66
C ALA A 381 17.75 15.42 -18.67
N ALA A 382 16.50 15.05 -18.42
CA ALA A 382 15.37 15.43 -19.27
C ALA A 382 14.99 16.91 -19.13
N THR A 383 15.06 17.48 -17.92
CA THR A 383 14.80 18.90 -17.65
C THR A 383 15.96 19.78 -18.13
N GLU A 384 17.21 19.40 -17.89
CA GLU A 384 18.40 20.09 -18.42
C GLU A 384 18.42 20.12 -19.95
N LEU A 385 17.95 19.06 -20.62
CA LEU A 385 17.80 19.05 -22.09
C LEU A 385 16.67 19.97 -22.58
N VAL A 386 15.57 20.10 -21.83
CA VAL A 386 14.46 21.00 -22.15
C VAL A 386 14.85 22.47 -21.92
N ASP A 387 15.61 22.74 -20.86
CA ASP A 387 16.11 24.09 -20.57
C ASP A 387 17.24 24.50 -21.53
N SER A 388 18.05 23.55 -22.02
CA SER A 388 19.09 23.84 -23.03
C SER A 388 18.52 24.23 -24.40
N GLU A 389 17.33 23.75 -24.76
CA GLU A 389 16.66 24.11 -26.03
C GLU A 389 15.91 25.46 -25.93
N LEU A 390 15.68 25.99 -24.72
CA LEU A 390 15.09 27.32 -24.51
C LEU A 390 16.14 28.45 -24.49
N ILE A 391 17.43 28.12 -24.37
CA ILE A 391 18.52 29.10 -24.38
C ILE A 391 19.03 29.37 -25.82
N ASP A 392 18.86 28.40 -26.74
CA ASP A 392 19.33 28.52 -28.14
C ASP A 392 18.35 29.29 -29.06
N SER A 393 17.19 29.76 -28.56
CA SER A 393 16.21 30.50 -29.38
C SER A 393 16.31 32.02 -29.31
N ASP A 394 17.22 32.59 -28.50
CA ASP A 394 17.32 34.06 -28.29
C ASP A 394 18.62 34.71 -28.84
N GLU A 395 19.54 33.96 -29.46
CA GLU A 395 20.75 34.53 -30.10
C GLU A 395 20.78 34.31 -31.62
N GLU A 396 19.85 34.90 -32.38
CA GLU A 396 20.11 35.21 -33.80
C GLU A 396 19.13 36.24 -34.40
N ILE A 397 19.06 37.45 -33.82
CA ILE A 397 18.63 38.66 -34.56
C ILE A 397 19.44 39.86 -34.07
N GLU A 398 20.51 40.23 -34.78
CA GLU A 398 20.91 41.64 -35.00
C GLU A 398 22.09 41.71 -36.00
N ASP A 399 21.84 42.44 -37.11
CA ASP A 399 22.77 43.15 -38.03
C ASP A 399 23.92 42.34 -38.71
N GLU A 400 24.17 42.36 -40.02
CA GLU A 400 23.96 43.35 -41.10
C GLU A 400 23.95 42.68 -42.49
#